data_AF-F2W4C4-F1
#
_entry.id   AF-F2W4C4-F1
#
_cell.length_a   1.000
_cell.length_b   1.000
_cell.length_c   1.000
_cell.angle_alpha   90.00
_cell.angle_beta   90.00
_cell.angle_gamma   90.00
#
_symmetry.space_group_name_H-M   'P 1'
#
loop_
_entity.id
_entity.type
_entity.pdbx_description
1 polymer ?
#
loop_
_entity_poly.entity_id
_entity_poly.type
_entity_poly.pdbx_seq_one_letter_code
_entity_poly.pdbx_strand_id
1 'polypeptide(L)'
;MLKLLIPTIMLFPTIWMLNYKWLWSVTTAHSLVIATLSLSLFKYHSTTQWLNLNSLMATDTISTPLIVLTCWLLPLMILASQNHISTEPINRQRTYITLLVSLQTLLIMAFSATEIILFYIMFEATLIPTLIIITRWGNQAERLNAGTYFLFYTLTGSLPLLIALLYLYNTAGSLSMLSMNLITIHPDNWAHTFLWAACLIAFLVKMPLYGVHLWLPKAHVEAPIAGSMILAAVLLKLGGYGMIRMTIMLEPATKSLAYPFIILALWGIIMTGSICMRQSDMKSLIAYSSVSHMGLVASGILIQTSWGFTGAIILMIAHGLTSSALFCLANTTYERTHSRTLLLARGMQVAMPLMATWWFIMSLANMALPPLPNLMGELMIMVSMFNWSNWTILLTGIGALITASYSLYLYVSSQRGPIPNNLTTMESSHTREHLLLTLHIIPIILLMIKPELIWGLCW
;
A
#
# COMPACT_ATOMS: atom_id res chain seq x y z
N MET A 1 -0.80 -18.86 -12.17
CA MET A 1 0.06 -17.68 -12.41
C MET A 1 0.27 -17.33 -13.88
N LEU A 2 0.59 -18.26 -14.78
CA LEU A 2 0.81 -17.95 -16.21
C LEU A 2 -0.36 -17.22 -16.89
N LYS A 3 -1.61 -17.55 -16.51
CA LYS A 3 -2.83 -16.86 -16.98
C LYS A 3 -2.86 -15.35 -16.66
N LEU A 4 -2.09 -14.89 -15.66
CA LEU A 4 -1.94 -13.47 -15.34
C LEU A 4 -0.63 -12.90 -15.90
N LEU A 5 0.48 -13.63 -15.75
CA LEU A 5 1.80 -13.15 -16.17
C LEU A 5 1.90 -12.97 -17.70
N ILE A 6 1.39 -13.92 -18.50
CA ILE A 6 1.47 -13.82 -19.96
C ILE A 6 0.72 -12.58 -20.46
N PRO A 7 -0.55 -12.33 -20.08
CA PRO A 7 -1.21 -11.07 -20.40
C PRO A 7 -0.44 -9.84 -19.91
N THR A 8 0.10 -9.83 -18.69
CA THR A 8 0.87 -8.66 -18.23
C THR A 8 2.13 -8.42 -19.05
N ILE A 9 2.82 -9.47 -19.52
CA ILE A 9 3.99 -9.33 -20.39
C ILE A 9 3.57 -8.83 -21.79
N MET A 10 2.40 -9.25 -22.28
CA MET A 10 1.86 -8.77 -23.55
C MET A 10 1.52 -7.27 -23.54
N LEU A 11 1.43 -6.62 -22.37
CA LEU A 11 1.33 -5.15 -22.33
C LEU A 11 2.57 -4.46 -22.93
N PHE A 12 3.78 -5.00 -22.77
CA PHE A 12 4.99 -4.37 -23.31
C PHE A 12 4.94 -4.19 -24.84
N PRO A 13 4.73 -5.24 -25.67
CA PRO A 13 4.63 -5.06 -27.11
C PRO A 13 3.45 -4.18 -27.50
N THR A 14 2.31 -4.25 -26.79
CA THR A 14 1.16 -3.38 -27.10
C THR A 14 1.52 -1.89 -26.95
N ILE A 15 2.22 -1.50 -25.88
CA ILE A 15 2.60 -0.09 -25.64
C ILE A 15 3.47 0.46 -26.77
N TRP A 16 4.40 -0.34 -27.28
CA TRP A 16 5.37 0.12 -28.29
C TRP A 16 4.85 0.04 -29.73
N MET A 17 4.00 -0.95 -30.04
CA MET A 17 3.50 -1.17 -31.40
C MET A 17 2.23 -0.35 -31.73
N LEU A 18 1.47 0.09 -30.72
CA LEU A 18 0.21 0.81 -30.95
C LEU A 18 0.41 2.23 -31.48
N ASN A 19 -0.52 2.66 -32.34
CA ASN A 19 -0.65 4.05 -32.77
C ASN A 19 -0.96 4.98 -31.58
N TYR A 20 -0.39 6.19 -31.58
CA TYR A 20 -0.48 7.13 -30.46
C TYR A 20 -1.91 7.44 -30.00
N LYS A 21 -2.86 7.54 -30.96
CA LYS A 21 -4.28 7.85 -30.67
C LYS A 21 -4.95 6.81 -29.76
N TRP A 22 -4.54 5.55 -29.88
CA TRP A 22 -5.15 4.41 -29.19
C TRP A 22 -4.33 3.95 -27.99
N LEU A 23 -3.18 4.58 -27.72
CA LEU A 23 -2.24 4.13 -26.69
C LEU A 23 -2.92 4.03 -25.31
N TRP A 24 -3.55 5.12 -24.86
CA TRP A 24 -4.16 5.19 -23.53
C TRP A 24 -5.43 4.33 -23.42
N SER A 25 -6.30 4.34 -24.42
CA SER A 25 -7.54 3.57 -24.39
C SER A 25 -7.30 2.06 -24.45
N VAL A 26 -6.37 1.60 -25.29
CA VAL A 26 -6.08 0.16 -25.41
C VAL A 26 -5.30 -0.34 -24.19
N THR A 27 -4.34 0.42 -23.67
CA THR A 27 -3.59 0.01 -22.46
C THR A 27 -4.47 -0.02 -21.22
N THR A 28 -5.39 0.94 -21.05
CA THR A 28 -6.39 0.91 -19.97
C THR A 28 -7.37 -0.26 -20.11
N ALA A 29 -7.90 -0.50 -21.31
CA ALA A 29 -8.80 -1.63 -21.55
C ALA A 29 -8.10 -2.98 -21.30
N HIS A 30 -6.88 -3.16 -21.81
CA HIS A 30 -6.12 -4.39 -21.64
C HIS A 30 -5.75 -4.64 -20.17
N SER A 31 -5.34 -3.59 -19.44
CA SER A 31 -5.08 -3.70 -18.00
C SER A 31 -6.34 -3.98 -17.18
N LEU A 32 -7.50 -3.46 -17.59
CA LEU A 32 -8.80 -3.80 -16.96
C LEU A 32 -9.22 -5.26 -17.23
N VAL A 33 -8.93 -5.80 -18.41
CA VAL A 33 -9.10 -7.24 -18.67
C VAL A 33 -8.21 -8.08 -17.74
N ILE A 34 -6.96 -7.68 -17.53
CA ILE A 34 -6.07 -8.37 -16.57
C ILE A 34 -6.64 -8.28 -15.14
N ALA A 35 -7.11 -7.10 -14.74
CA ALA A 35 -7.72 -6.90 -13.43
C ALA A 35 -8.94 -7.81 -13.20
N THR A 36 -9.85 -7.89 -14.17
CA THR A 36 -11.02 -8.78 -14.08
C THR A 36 -10.64 -10.27 -14.11
N LEU A 37 -9.63 -10.67 -14.90
CA LEU A 37 -9.09 -12.04 -14.87
C LEU A 37 -8.49 -12.39 -13.51
N SER A 38 -7.86 -11.43 -12.82
CA SER A 38 -7.27 -11.66 -11.49
C SER A 38 -8.29 -12.04 -10.43
N LEU A 39 -9.55 -11.58 -10.55
CA LEU A 39 -10.63 -11.95 -9.63
C LEU A 39 -10.92 -13.46 -9.63
N SER A 40 -10.53 -14.19 -10.67
CA SER A 40 -10.63 -15.66 -10.68
C SER A 40 -9.78 -16.33 -9.59
N LEU A 41 -8.74 -15.66 -9.08
CA LEU A 41 -7.91 -16.16 -7.98
C LEU A 41 -8.68 -16.27 -6.65
N PHE A 42 -9.76 -15.50 -6.47
CA PHE A 42 -10.61 -15.61 -5.28
C PHE A 42 -11.44 -16.89 -5.22
N LYS A 43 -11.46 -17.71 -6.29
CA LYS A 43 -12.09 -19.03 -6.28
C LYS A 43 -11.23 -19.99 -5.45
N TYR A 44 -11.31 -19.84 -4.14
CA TYR A 44 -10.64 -20.70 -3.20
C TYR A 44 -11.51 -21.93 -2.92
N HIS A 45 -10.96 -23.13 -3.05
CA HIS A 45 -11.53 -24.32 -2.42
C HIS A 45 -10.94 -24.41 -1.02
N SER A 46 -11.81 -24.47 -0.01
CA SER A 46 -11.53 -24.25 1.41
C SER A 46 -10.49 -25.19 2.05
N THR A 47 -9.90 -26.14 1.31
CA THR A 47 -9.09 -27.21 1.87
C THR A 47 -7.59 -27.13 1.56
N THR A 48 -7.14 -26.36 0.56
CA THR A 48 -5.72 -26.35 0.15
C THR A 48 -5.04 -25.01 0.38
N GLN A 49 -4.15 -24.93 1.38
CA GLN A 49 -3.41 -23.70 1.77
C GLN A 49 -2.82 -22.94 0.58
N TRP A 50 -2.15 -23.66 -0.32
CA TRP A 50 -1.51 -23.10 -1.51
C TRP A 50 -2.18 -23.64 -2.78
N LEU A 51 -2.45 -22.73 -3.71
CA LEU A 51 -3.03 -22.98 -5.03
C LEU A 51 -2.03 -22.58 -6.11
N ASN A 52 -2.29 -23.07 -7.34
CA ASN A 52 -1.53 -22.70 -8.55
C ASN A 52 -0.02 -22.91 -8.44
N LEU A 53 0.39 -23.99 -7.77
CA LEU A 53 1.79 -24.34 -7.53
C LEU A 53 2.54 -24.58 -8.84
N ASN A 54 3.67 -23.89 -8.98
CA ASN A 54 4.79 -24.22 -9.85
C ASN A 54 6.06 -24.21 -8.97
N SER A 55 7.21 -24.63 -9.51
CA SER A 55 8.48 -24.70 -8.76
C SER A 55 8.83 -23.42 -8.00
N LEU A 56 8.53 -22.26 -8.60
CA LEU A 56 8.90 -20.94 -8.05
C LEU A 56 7.72 -20.08 -7.60
N MET A 57 6.48 -20.48 -7.93
CA MET A 57 5.31 -19.63 -7.72
C MET A 57 4.12 -20.37 -7.17
N ALA A 58 3.42 -19.76 -6.21
CA ALA A 58 2.20 -20.26 -5.61
C ALA A 58 1.35 -19.10 -5.10
N THR A 59 0.07 -19.37 -4.83
CA THR A 59 -0.85 -18.37 -4.28
C THR A 59 -1.64 -18.96 -3.13
N ASP A 60 -1.74 -18.24 -2.03
CA ASP A 60 -2.50 -18.58 -0.83
C ASP A 60 -3.48 -17.46 -0.45
N THR A 61 -4.17 -17.63 0.67
CA THR A 61 -5.20 -16.69 1.16
C THR A 61 -4.64 -15.30 1.54
N ILE A 62 -3.33 -15.19 1.80
CA ILE A 62 -2.66 -13.92 2.12
C ILE A 62 -2.22 -13.20 0.84
N SER A 63 -1.60 -13.93 -0.09
CA SER A 63 -1.11 -13.36 -1.36
C SER A 63 -2.22 -13.05 -2.35
N THR A 64 -3.31 -13.84 -2.38
CA THR A 64 -4.38 -13.67 -3.38
C THR A 64 -5.02 -12.28 -3.37
N PRO A 65 -5.44 -11.70 -2.23
CA PRO A 65 -6.02 -10.35 -2.24
C PRO A 65 -5.01 -9.28 -2.64
N LEU A 66 -3.74 -9.43 -2.26
CA LEU A 66 -2.67 -8.50 -2.61
C LEU A 66 -2.39 -8.53 -4.12
N ILE A 67 -2.32 -9.72 -4.72
CA ILE A 67 -2.17 -9.89 -6.18
C ILE A 67 -3.37 -9.26 -6.91
N VAL A 68 -4.59 -9.51 -6.45
CA VAL A 68 -5.79 -8.90 -7.05
C VAL A 68 -5.75 -7.37 -6.93
N LEU A 69 -5.39 -6.82 -5.77
CA LEU A 69 -5.25 -5.39 -5.57
C LEU A 69 -4.20 -4.79 -6.52
N THR A 70 -3.05 -5.46 -6.71
CA THR A 70 -2.01 -5.00 -7.65
C THR A 70 -2.50 -4.96 -9.09
N CYS A 71 -3.26 -5.98 -9.52
CA CYS A 71 -3.81 -6.04 -10.86
C CYS A 71 -4.92 -5.00 -11.06
N TRP A 72 -5.73 -4.79 -10.02
CA TRP A 72 -6.78 -3.78 -10.03
C TRP A 72 -6.23 -2.37 -10.16
N LEU A 73 -5.12 -2.04 -9.49
CA LEU A 73 -4.58 -0.68 -9.50
C LEU A 73 -3.95 -0.24 -10.83
N LEU A 74 -3.44 -1.14 -11.67
CA LEU A 74 -2.81 -0.75 -12.95
C LEU A 74 -3.75 0.11 -13.83
N PRO A 75 -4.97 -0.33 -14.18
CA PRO A 75 -5.85 0.50 -15.00
C PRO A 75 -6.18 1.84 -14.33
N LEU A 76 -6.34 1.88 -13.00
CA LEU A 76 -6.62 3.12 -12.27
C LEU A 76 -5.44 4.10 -12.31
N MET A 77 -4.21 3.60 -12.20
CA MET A 77 -2.99 4.42 -12.32
C MET A 77 -2.83 5.01 -13.73
N ILE A 78 -3.10 4.22 -14.76
CA ILE A 78 -3.03 4.69 -16.15
C ILE A 78 -4.11 5.78 -16.38
N LEU A 79 -5.35 5.54 -15.91
CA LEU A 79 -6.42 6.55 -15.97
C LEU A 79 -6.06 7.83 -15.20
N ALA A 80 -5.48 7.72 -14.01
CA ALA A 80 -5.14 8.88 -13.17
C ALA A 80 -4.07 9.77 -13.84
N SER A 81 -3.05 9.15 -14.40
CA SER A 81 -1.85 9.82 -14.90
C SER A 81 -1.98 10.45 -16.29
N GLN A 82 -3.02 10.09 -17.05
CA GLN A 82 -3.19 10.51 -18.44
C GLN A 82 -3.16 12.04 -18.65
N ASN A 83 -3.83 12.81 -17.80
CA ASN A 83 -3.92 14.26 -17.98
C ASN A 83 -2.54 14.94 -17.83
N HIS A 84 -1.85 14.65 -16.73
CA HIS A 84 -0.52 15.21 -16.44
C HIS A 84 0.53 14.84 -17.50
N ILE A 85 0.45 13.63 -18.06
CA ILE A 85 1.46 13.09 -18.98
C ILE A 85 1.17 13.43 -20.45
N SER A 86 -0.03 13.93 -20.75
CA SER A 86 -0.45 14.27 -22.11
C SER A 86 0.51 15.27 -22.80
N THR A 87 1.18 16.12 -22.03
CA THR A 87 2.12 17.14 -22.50
C THR A 87 3.52 16.60 -22.80
N GLU A 88 3.88 15.42 -22.29
CA GLU A 88 5.19 14.80 -22.54
C GLU A 88 5.27 14.19 -23.95
N PRO A 89 6.45 14.14 -24.58
CA PRO A 89 6.62 13.50 -25.89
C PRO A 89 6.25 12.02 -25.84
N ILE A 90 5.72 11.50 -26.96
CA ILE A 90 5.16 10.15 -27.07
C ILE A 90 6.08 9.04 -26.55
N ASN A 91 7.39 9.11 -26.80
CA ASN A 91 8.34 8.12 -26.31
C ASN A 91 8.40 8.11 -24.77
N ARG A 92 8.28 9.27 -24.12
CA ARG A 92 8.24 9.36 -22.65
C ARG A 92 6.91 8.91 -22.08
N GLN A 93 5.80 9.12 -22.78
CA GLN A 93 4.51 8.55 -22.39
C GLN A 93 4.59 7.01 -22.42
N ARG A 94 5.16 6.44 -23.50
CA ARG A 94 5.39 5.00 -23.63
C ARG A 94 6.30 4.46 -22.53
N THR A 95 7.44 5.12 -22.27
CA THR A 95 8.33 4.67 -21.17
C THR A 95 7.65 4.74 -19.82
N TYR A 96 6.84 5.76 -19.54
CA TYR A 96 6.07 5.85 -18.30
C TYR A 96 5.13 4.65 -18.12
N ILE A 97 4.32 4.33 -19.14
CA ILE A 97 3.41 3.19 -19.08
C ILE A 97 4.20 1.88 -18.94
N THR A 98 5.35 1.73 -19.62
CA THR A 98 6.19 0.52 -19.46
C THR A 98 6.74 0.37 -18.04
N LEU A 99 7.03 1.47 -17.33
CA LEU A 99 7.48 1.43 -15.94
C LEU A 99 6.35 1.05 -14.98
N LEU A 100 5.12 1.50 -15.23
CA LEU A 100 3.96 1.06 -14.46
C LEU A 100 3.70 -0.43 -14.64
N VAL A 101 3.80 -0.93 -15.88
CA VAL A 101 3.63 -2.35 -16.20
C VAL A 101 4.76 -3.19 -15.61
N SER A 102 6.02 -2.75 -15.71
CA SER A 102 7.14 -3.48 -15.10
C SER A 102 7.04 -3.52 -13.58
N LEU A 103 6.53 -2.46 -12.95
CA LEU A 103 6.27 -2.49 -11.52
C LEU A 103 5.18 -3.52 -11.18
N GLN A 104 4.09 -3.59 -11.94
CA GLN A 104 3.05 -4.60 -11.72
C GLN A 104 3.59 -6.02 -11.88
N THR A 105 4.38 -6.31 -12.92
CA THR A 105 4.92 -7.66 -13.12
C THR A 105 5.82 -8.08 -11.96
N LEU A 106 6.69 -7.19 -11.49
CA LEU A 106 7.54 -7.42 -10.31
C LEU A 106 6.72 -7.67 -9.05
N LEU A 107 5.65 -6.91 -8.82
CA LEU A 107 4.78 -7.07 -7.66
C LEU A 107 4.00 -8.40 -7.69
N ILE A 108 3.46 -8.80 -8.85
CA ILE A 108 2.79 -10.10 -9.00
C ILE A 108 3.77 -11.24 -8.71
N MET A 109 5.00 -11.14 -9.20
CA MET A 109 6.04 -12.13 -8.91
C MET A 109 6.44 -12.14 -7.43
N ALA A 110 6.54 -10.97 -6.78
CA ALA A 110 6.86 -10.88 -5.36
C ALA A 110 5.82 -11.58 -4.48
N PHE A 111 4.52 -11.27 -4.66
CA PHE A 111 3.47 -11.88 -3.84
C PHE A 111 3.24 -13.36 -4.13
N SER A 112 3.64 -13.85 -5.31
CA SER A 112 3.50 -15.26 -5.66
C SER A 112 4.76 -16.11 -5.44
N ALA A 113 5.89 -15.52 -5.02
CA ALA A 113 7.13 -16.26 -4.85
C ALA A 113 7.02 -17.33 -3.74
N THR A 114 7.43 -18.56 -4.05
CA THR A 114 7.51 -19.67 -3.06
C THR A 114 8.81 -19.64 -2.27
N GLU A 115 9.92 -19.25 -2.91
CA GLU A 115 11.24 -19.14 -2.28
C GLU A 115 11.46 -17.72 -1.73
N ILE A 116 11.92 -17.59 -0.49
CA ILE A 116 12.12 -16.27 0.13
C ILE A 116 13.23 -15.45 -0.57
N ILE A 117 14.26 -16.09 -1.13
CA ILE A 117 15.26 -15.38 -1.95
C ILE A 117 14.62 -14.76 -3.20
N LEU A 118 13.72 -15.49 -3.87
CA LEU A 118 13.02 -14.93 -5.04
C LEU A 118 12.12 -13.76 -4.61
N PHE A 119 11.43 -13.89 -3.47
CA PHE A 119 10.69 -12.78 -2.88
C PHE A 119 11.59 -11.57 -2.62
N TYR A 120 12.78 -11.75 -2.04
CA TYR A 120 13.76 -10.68 -1.80
C TYR A 120 14.20 -10.00 -3.10
N ILE A 121 14.56 -10.77 -4.14
CA ILE A 121 15.00 -10.23 -5.42
C ILE A 121 13.88 -9.38 -6.04
N MET A 122 12.64 -9.88 -6.03
CA MET A 122 11.50 -9.13 -6.56
C MET A 122 11.15 -7.92 -5.69
N PHE A 123 11.26 -8.05 -4.36
CA PHE A 123 11.06 -6.98 -3.39
C PHE A 123 12.00 -5.79 -3.67
N GLU A 124 13.29 -6.04 -3.86
CA GLU A 124 14.28 -5.02 -4.22
C GLU A 124 14.11 -4.51 -5.65
N ALA A 125 13.80 -5.40 -6.61
CA ALA A 125 13.60 -5.00 -7.99
C ALA A 125 12.48 -3.97 -8.16
N THR A 126 11.43 -3.99 -7.31
CA THR A 126 10.36 -2.95 -7.33
C THR A 126 10.87 -1.54 -7.05
N LEU A 127 12.03 -1.38 -6.40
CA LEU A 127 12.66 -0.07 -6.17
C LEU A 127 13.06 0.61 -7.48
N ILE A 128 13.48 -0.16 -8.50
CA ILE A 128 14.02 0.42 -9.73
C ILE A 128 12.92 1.18 -10.50
N PRO A 129 11.76 0.59 -10.86
CA PRO A 129 10.74 1.35 -11.57
C PRO A 129 10.15 2.49 -10.74
N THR A 130 9.97 2.28 -9.42
CA THR A 130 9.45 3.34 -8.54
C THR A 130 10.38 4.54 -8.42
N LEU A 131 11.68 4.31 -8.25
CA LEU A 131 12.67 5.39 -8.20
C LEU A 131 12.65 6.21 -9.49
N ILE A 132 12.59 5.54 -10.64
CA ILE A 132 12.53 6.22 -11.94
C ILE A 132 11.22 7.02 -12.04
N ILE A 133 10.07 6.47 -11.63
CA ILE A 133 8.78 7.18 -11.64
C ILE A 133 8.84 8.46 -10.79
N ILE A 134 9.38 8.39 -9.57
CA ILE A 134 9.46 9.51 -8.63
C ILE A 134 10.44 10.58 -9.15
N THR A 135 11.66 10.18 -9.47
CA THR A 135 12.75 11.13 -9.80
C THR A 135 12.57 11.78 -11.18
N ARG A 136 11.88 11.11 -12.12
CA ARG A 136 11.71 11.61 -13.49
C ARG A 136 10.41 12.39 -13.70
N TRP A 137 9.28 11.91 -13.17
CA TRP A 137 7.95 12.52 -13.39
C TRP A 137 7.36 13.17 -12.13
N GLY A 138 8.10 13.27 -11.03
CA GLY A 138 7.72 14.11 -9.90
C GLY A 138 7.70 15.60 -10.26
N ASN A 139 6.86 16.42 -9.62
CA ASN A 139 6.67 17.80 -10.05
C ASN A 139 7.75 18.78 -9.56
N GLN A 140 8.22 18.66 -8.31
CA GLN A 140 9.17 19.62 -7.74
C GLN A 140 10.62 19.13 -7.82
N ALA A 141 11.56 20.04 -7.54
CA ALA A 141 13.00 19.75 -7.55
C ALA A 141 13.40 18.75 -6.45
N GLU A 142 12.70 18.76 -5.30
CA GLU A 142 12.94 17.87 -4.17
C GLU A 142 12.73 16.40 -4.49
N ARG A 143 12.13 16.06 -5.65
CA ARG A 143 11.94 14.67 -6.11
C ARG A 143 13.23 13.85 -6.16
N LEU A 144 14.37 14.48 -6.45
CA LEU A 144 15.68 13.81 -6.44
C LEU A 144 16.08 13.43 -5.03
N ASN A 145 15.91 14.35 -4.09
CA ASN A 145 16.19 14.10 -2.67
C ASN A 145 15.20 13.07 -2.10
N ALA A 146 13.91 13.16 -2.43
CA ALA A 146 12.92 12.16 -2.04
C ALA A 146 13.29 10.76 -2.57
N GLY A 147 13.78 10.69 -3.81
CA GLY A 147 14.29 9.45 -4.41
C GLY A 147 15.51 8.88 -3.66
N THR A 148 16.46 9.71 -3.25
CA THR A 148 17.62 9.24 -2.46
C THR A 148 17.21 8.76 -1.07
N TYR A 149 16.30 9.46 -0.38
CA TYR A 149 15.74 8.99 0.90
C TYR A 149 15.07 7.64 0.74
N PHE A 150 14.19 7.49 -0.26
CA PHE A 150 13.49 6.24 -0.53
C PHE A 150 14.46 5.08 -0.78
N LEU A 151 15.45 5.28 -1.66
CA LEU A 151 16.42 4.25 -2.03
C LEU A 151 17.31 3.84 -0.84
N PHE A 152 17.92 4.79 -0.14
CA PHE A 152 18.89 4.46 0.90
C PHE A 152 18.24 3.89 2.15
N TYR A 153 17.04 4.35 2.52
CA TYR A 153 16.32 3.72 3.64
C TYR A 153 16.04 2.25 3.33
N THR A 154 15.52 1.95 2.13
CA THR A 154 15.19 0.57 1.79
C THR A 154 16.42 -0.32 1.66
N LEU A 155 17.49 0.15 0.99
CA LEU A 155 18.71 -0.64 0.81
C LEU A 155 19.45 -0.89 2.13
N THR A 156 19.52 0.10 3.01
CA THR A 156 20.19 -0.07 4.32
C THR A 156 19.44 -1.07 5.19
N GLY A 157 18.11 -1.12 5.10
CA GLY A 157 17.31 -2.13 5.79
C GLY A 157 17.38 -3.52 5.15
N SER A 158 17.46 -3.60 3.82
CA SER A 158 17.33 -4.86 3.09
C SER A 158 18.64 -5.64 2.87
N LEU A 159 19.79 -4.97 2.82
CA LEU A 159 21.08 -5.69 2.74
C LEU A 159 21.34 -6.61 3.94
N PRO A 160 21.05 -6.22 5.21
CA PRO A 160 21.08 -7.15 6.34
C PRO A 160 20.15 -8.35 6.16
N LEU A 161 18.96 -8.15 5.60
CA LEU A 161 18.02 -9.23 5.29
C LEU A 161 18.64 -10.22 4.29
N LEU A 162 19.33 -9.76 3.25
CA LEU A 162 20.01 -10.66 2.31
C LEU A 162 21.04 -11.56 3.00
N ILE A 163 21.88 -10.97 3.87
CA ILE A 163 22.89 -11.72 4.63
C ILE A 163 22.20 -12.77 5.52
N ALA A 164 21.12 -12.39 6.19
CA ALA A 164 20.32 -13.29 7.02
C ALA A 164 19.72 -14.45 6.21
N LEU A 165 19.16 -14.18 5.03
CA LEU A 165 18.59 -15.21 4.16
C LEU A 165 19.66 -16.18 3.65
N LEU A 166 20.83 -15.71 3.26
CA LEU A 166 21.93 -16.60 2.84
C LEU A 166 22.42 -17.49 3.99
N TYR A 167 22.49 -16.94 5.21
CA TYR A 167 22.81 -17.73 6.39
C TYR A 167 21.74 -18.81 6.69
N LEU A 168 20.46 -18.44 6.59
CA LEU A 168 19.35 -19.36 6.77
C LEU A 168 19.32 -20.45 5.69
N TYR A 169 19.65 -20.12 4.45
CA TYR A 169 19.77 -21.10 3.37
C TYR A 169 20.88 -22.13 3.67
N ASN A 170 22.04 -21.68 4.15
CA ASN A 170 23.15 -22.57 4.47
C ASN A 170 22.86 -23.47 5.67
N THR A 171 22.04 -23.02 6.62
CA THR A 171 21.70 -23.79 7.83
C THR A 171 20.54 -24.74 7.62
N ALA A 172 19.49 -24.32 6.92
CA ALA A 172 18.28 -25.11 6.71
C ALA A 172 18.24 -25.88 5.38
N GLY A 173 19.13 -25.56 4.44
CA GLY A 173 19.22 -26.18 3.11
C GLY A 173 18.15 -25.73 2.10
N SER A 174 17.03 -25.15 2.55
CA SER A 174 15.98 -24.60 1.68
C SER A 174 15.35 -23.35 2.32
N LEU A 175 14.85 -22.44 1.47
CA LEU A 175 14.10 -21.26 1.90
C LEU A 175 12.67 -21.25 1.33
N SER A 176 12.12 -22.44 1.08
CA SER A 176 10.77 -22.55 0.54
C SER A 176 9.76 -22.22 1.63
N MET A 177 8.86 -21.28 1.38
CA MET A 177 7.79 -20.92 2.33
C MET A 177 6.89 -22.11 2.70
N LEU A 178 6.87 -23.16 1.85
CA LEU A 178 6.13 -24.40 2.07
C LEU A 178 6.80 -25.30 3.13
N SER A 179 8.13 -25.35 3.16
CA SER A 179 8.90 -26.15 4.12
C SER A 179 9.26 -25.41 5.40
N MET A 180 9.14 -24.07 5.41
CA MET A 180 9.62 -23.24 6.51
C MET A 180 9.02 -23.55 7.89
N ASN A 181 7.75 -23.98 7.95
CA ASN A 181 7.11 -24.34 9.21
C ASN A 181 7.78 -25.54 9.90
N LEU A 182 8.59 -26.33 9.18
CA LEU A 182 9.27 -27.51 9.69
C LEU A 182 10.69 -27.19 10.21
N ILE A 183 11.21 -25.98 9.95
CA ILE A 183 12.55 -25.58 10.35
C ILE A 183 12.46 -24.97 11.75
N THR A 184 12.92 -25.72 12.76
CA THR A 184 13.09 -25.17 14.10
C THR A 184 14.47 -24.55 14.23
N ILE A 185 14.51 -23.22 14.37
CA ILE A 185 15.74 -22.52 14.75
C ILE A 185 15.81 -22.56 16.27
N HIS A 186 16.82 -23.21 16.83
CA HIS A 186 17.04 -23.18 18.28
C HIS A 186 17.48 -21.76 18.68
N PRO A 187 16.71 -21.05 19.52
CA PRO A 187 17.16 -19.79 20.09
C PRO A 187 18.25 -20.08 21.13
N ASP A 188 19.16 -19.13 21.38
CA ASP A 188 19.67 -18.81 22.74
C ASP A 188 20.93 -17.91 22.71
N ASN A 189 21.50 -17.64 21.54
CA ASN A 189 22.66 -16.73 21.40
C ASN A 189 22.31 -15.33 20.91
N TRP A 190 23.14 -14.34 21.24
CA TRP A 190 23.12 -12.98 20.66
C TRP A 190 23.07 -13.00 19.12
N ALA A 191 23.67 -14.00 18.48
CA ALA A 191 23.57 -14.22 17.04
C ALA A 191 22.11 -14.33 16.55
N HIS A 192 21.23 -15.02 17.29
CA HIS A 192 19.81 -15.12 16.96
C HIS A 192 19.08 -13.79 17.11
N THR A 193 19.47 -12.96 18.09
CA THR A 193 18.89 -11.61 18.23
C THR A 193 19.25 -10.72 17.04
N PHE A 194 20.49 -10.78 16.56
CA PHE A 194 20.91 -10.04 15.35
C PHE A 194 20.30 -10.61 14.07
N LEU A 195 20.18 -11.93 13.95
CA LEU A 195 19.52 -12.58 12.82
C LEU A 195 18.04 -12.20 12.74
N TRP A 196 17.35 -12.21 13.88
CA TRP A 196 15.96 -11.79 14.00
C TRP A 196 15.79 -10.32 13.58
N ALA A 197 16.66 -9.44 14.09
CA ALA A 197 16.64 -8.03 13.73
C ALA A 197 16.92 -7.83 12.23
N ALA A 198 17.92 -8.50 11.68
CA ALA A 198 18.26 -8.45 10.25
C ALA A 198 17.10 -8.92 9.36
N CYS A 199 16.34 -9.93 9.80
CA CYS A 199 15.16 -10.41 9.08
C CYS A 199 14.00 -9.39 9.09
N LEU A 200 13.80 -8.63 10.16
CA LEU A 200 12.63 -7.75 10.31
C LEU A 200 12.85 -6.30 9.91
N ILE A 201 14.06 -5.75 10.08
CA ILE A 201 14.34 -4.33 9.85
C ILE A 201 13.95 -3.89 8.43
N ALA A 202 14.26 -4.72 7.41
CA ALA A 202 13.90 -4.43 6.02
C ALA A 202 12.38 -4.18 5.85
N PHE A 203 11.55 -5.00 6.49
CA PHE A 203 10.10 -4.90 6.41
C PHE A 203 9.56 -3.74 7.23
N LEU A 204 10.15 -3.45 8.39
CA LEU A 204 9.82 -2.29 9.23
C LEU A 204 10.25 -0.95 8.62
N VAL A 205 11.21 -0.95 7.70
CA VAL A 205 11.52 0.24 6.91
C VAL A 205 10.47 0.45 5.81
N LYS A 206 10.06 -0.63 5.11
CA LYS A 206 9.04 -0.58 4.05
C LYS A 206 7.63 -0.35 4.55
N MET A 207 7.23 -1.00 5.65
CA MET A 207 6.08 -0.60 6.47
C MET A 207 6.58 0.41 7.47
N PRO A 208 6.57 1.70 7.13
CA PRO A 208 7.35 2.71 7.81
C PRO A 208 7.00 2.76 9.30
N LEU A 209 7.82 2.12 10.12
CA LEU A 209 7.71 2.22 11.55
C LEU A 209 8.00 3.66 11.96
N TYR A 210 7.36 4.12 13.03
CA TYR A 210 7.73 5.37 13.64
C TYR A 210 9.24 5.41 13.95
N GLY A 211 9.89 6.56 13.73
CA GLY A 211 11.35 6.71 13.68
C GLY A 211 11.95 6.57 12.27
N VAL A 212 11.57 5.53 11.50
CA VAL A 212 12.13 5.27 10.16
C VAL A 212 11.20 5.74 9.02
N HIS A 213 10.02 6.26 9.35
CA HIS A 213 8.98 6.70 8.41
C HIS A 213 9.27 7.96 7.57
N LEU A 214 10.35 8.71 7.82
CA LEU A 214 10.58 10.03 7.22
C LEU A 214 10.69 10.04 5.69
N TRP A 215 11.04 8.91 5.07
CA TRP A 215 11.09 8.77 3.62
C TRP A 215 9.69 8.84 3.00
N LEU A 216 8.65 8.36 3.71
CA LEU A 216 7.32 8.18 3.14
C LEU A 216 6.62 9.52 2.82
N PRO A 217 6.54 10.51 3.72
CA PRO A 217 5.95 11.80 3.41
C PRO A 217 6.64 12.49 2.22
N LYS A 218 7.97 12.43 2.16
CA LYS A 218 8.74 13.01 1.04
C LYS A 218 8.45 12.28 -0.28
N ALA A 219 8.48 10.94 -0.26
CA ALA A 219 8.24 10.13 -1.45
C ALA A 219 6.83 10.35 -2.03
N HIS A 220 5.79 10.36 -1.20
CA HIS A 220 4.41 10.59 -1.67
C HIS A 220 4.15 12.00 -2.16
N VAL A 221 4.69 12.99 -1.46
CA VAL A 221 4.45 14.40 -1.76
C VAL A 221 5.07 14.76 -3.11
N GLU A 222 6.24 14.19 -3.43
CA GLU A 222 6.97 14.45 -4.67
C GLU A 222 6.67 13.48 -5.82
N ALA A 223 6.08 12.32 -5.54
CA ALA A 223 5.68 11.38 -6.58
C ALA A 223 4.53 11.96 -7.46
N PRO A 224 4.50 11.60 -8.76
CA PRO A 224 3.31 11.78 -9.59
C PRO A 224 2.16 10.90 -9.04
N ILE A 225 0.94 11.15 -9.51
CA ILE A 225 -0.26 10.49 -8.96
C ILE A 225 -0.16 8.96 -8.98
N ALA A 226 0.21 8.33 -10.10
CA ALA A 226 0.34 6.88 -10.15
C ALA A 226 1.41 6.35 -9.18
N GLY A 227 2.52 7.09 -9.03
CA GLY A 227 3.57 6.76 -8.05
C GLY A 227 3.03 6.80 -6.62
N SER A 228 2.28 7.85 -6.27
CA SER A 228 1.65 7.94 -4.94
C SER A 228 0.61 6.84 -4.70
N MET A 229 -0.18 6.47 -5.71
CA MET A 229 -1.19 5.41 -5.62
C MET A 229 -0.54 4.05 -5.35
N ILE A 230 0.46 3.64 -6.14
CA ILE A 230 1.08 2.33 -5.95
C ILE A 230 1.91 2.24 -4.68
N LEU A 231 2.56 3.35 -4.32
CA LEU A 231 3.34 3.40 -3.09
C LEU A 231 2.42 3.19 -1.90
N ALA A 232 1.28 3.88 -1.86
CA ALA A 232 0.33 3.78 -0.76
C ALA A 232 -0.34 2.41 -0.75
N ALA A 233 -0.84 1.96 -1.90
CA ALA A 233 -1.74 0.83 -1.93
C ALA A 233 -1.03 -0.52 -1.87
N VAL A 234 0.18 -0.64 -2.43
CA VAL A 234 0.85 -1.94 -2.56
C VAL A 234 2.25 -1.96 -1.95
N LEU A 235 3.10 -0.96 -2.18
CA LEU A 235 4.51 -1.05 -1.75
C LEU A 235 4.68 -1.09 -0.23
N LEU A 236 3.80 -0.41 0.53
CA LEU A 236 3.77 -0.57 2.00
C LEU A 236 3.36 -1.99 2.39
N LYS A 237 2.43 -2.60 1.65
CA LYS A 237 1.85 -3.92 1.94
C LYS A 237 2.83 -5.04 1.63
N LEU A 238 3.75 -4.82 0.70
CA LEU A 238 4.90 -5.69 0.45
C LEU A 238 5.72 -5.90 1.74
N GLY A 239 5.88 -4.84 2.56
CA GLY A 239 6.51 -4.94 3.87
C GLY A 239 5.71 -5.82 4.85
N GLY A 240 4.39 -5.62 4.93
CA GLY A 240 3.51 -6.43 5.79
C GLY A 240 3.46 -7.89 5.39
N TYR A 241 3.34 -8.15 4.08
CA TYR A 241 3.43 -9.49 3.52
C TYR A 241 4.74 -10.18 3.88
N GLY A 242 5.88 -9.51 3.67
CA GLY A 242 7.19 -10.05 4.04
C GLY A 242 7.32 -10.32 5.53
N MET A 243 6.77 -9.44 6.38
CA MET A 243 6.76 -9.63 7.82
C MET A 243 5.92 -10.84 8.24
N ILE A 244 4.73 -11.04 7.67
CA ILE A 244 3.90 -12.22 7.94
C ILE A 244 4.63 -13.51 7.54
N ARG A 245 5.32 -13.53 6.39
CA ARG A 245 6.08 -14.72 5.94
C ARG A 245 7.28 -15.02 6.82
N MET A 246 8.04 -14.00 7.21
CA MET A 246 9.26 -14.19 8.00
C MET A 246 9.00 -14.47 9.47
N THR A 247 7.93 -13.91 10.05
CA THR A 247 7.63 -14.09 11.48
C THR A 247 7.36 -15.54 11.85
N ILE A 248 6.80 -16.34 10.93
CA ILE A 248 6.57 -17.78 11.12
C ILE A 248 7.91 -18.53 11.34
N MET A 249 8.95 -18.16 10.62
CA MET A 249 10.30 -18.77 10.75
C MET A 249 11.05 -18.26 11.99
N LEU A 250 10.68 -17.10 12.52
CA LEU A 250 11.38 -16.43 13.62
C LEU A 250 10.82 -16.79 15.01
N GLU A 251 9.82 -17.66 15.09
CA GLU A 251 9.33 -18.16 16.37
C GLU A 251 10.35 -19.11 17.04
N PRO A 252 10.52 -19.07 18.38
CA PRO A 252 9.77 -18.28 19.36
C PRO A 252 10.38 -16.90 19.70
N ALA A 253 11.49 -16.49 19.08
CA ALA A 253 12.25 -15.29 19.46
C ALA A 253 11.46 -13.98 19.31
N THR A 254 10.49 -13.94 18.39
CA THR A 254 9.52 -12.84 18.23
C THR A 254 8.82 -12.46 19.52
N LYS A 255 8.45 -13.43 20.37
CA LYS A 255 7.70 -13.19 21.62
C LYS A 255 8.47 -12.31 22.61
N SER A 256 9.80 -12.36 22.62
CA SER A 256 10.64 -11.55 23.53
C SER A 256 11.22 -10.31 22.86
N LEU A 257 11.51 -10.35 21.56
CA LEU A 257 12.17 -9.25 20.85
C LEU A 257 11.21 -8.22 20.25
N ALA A 258 9.91 -8.52 20.13
CA ALA A 258 8.93 -7.63 19.50
C ALA A 258 8.57 -6.38 20.34
N TYR A 259 8.75 -6.39 21.66
CA TYR A 259 8.27 -5.32 22.56
C TYR A 259 8.68 -3.90 22.14
N PRO A 260 9.96 -3.60 21.82
CA PRO A 260 10.35 -2.24 21.43
C PRO A 260 9.62 -1.76 20.18
N PHE A 261 9.42 -2.64 19.20
CA PHE A 261 8.76 -2.33 17.93
C PHE A 261 7.25 -2.16 18.10
N ILE A 262 6.61 -2.94 18.98
CA ILE A 262 5.20 -2.75 19.34
C ILE A 262 5.00 -1.38 20.01
N ILE A 263 5.87 -1.01 20.95
CA ILE A 263 5.81 0.30 21.63
C ILE A 263 5.99 1.44 20.62
N LEU A 264 6.98 1.35 19.74
CA LEU A 264 7.21 2.31 18.66
C LEU A 264 6.01 2.41 17.71
N ALA A 265 5.37 1.29 17.36
CA ALA A 265 4.18 1.28 16.52
C ALA A 265 3.00 1.97 17.20
N LEU A 266 2.69 1.61 18.45
CA LEU A 266 1.57 2.19 19.21
C LEU A 266 1.74 3.68 19.48
N TRP A 267 2.93 4.08 19.92
CA TRP A 267 3.26 5.50 20.09
C TRP A 267 3.24 6.24 18.75
N GLY A 268 3.71 5.58 17.69
CA GLY A 268 3.69 6.07 16.32
C GLY A 268 2.30 6.44 15.83
N ILE A 269 1.27 5.65 16.15
CA ILE A 269 -0.13 5.95 15.78
C ILE A 269 -0.56 7.31 16.34
N ILE A 270 -0.29 7.56 17.64
CA ILE A 270 -0.66 8.81 18.31
C ILE A 270 0.14 9.98 17.73
N MET A 271 1.46 9.82 17.62
CA MET A 271 2.34 10.90 17.16
C MET A 271 2.07 11.27 15.70
N THR A 272 1.98 10.31 14.80
CA THR A 272 1.69 10.58 13.38
C THR A 272 0.28 11.11 13.17
N GLY A 273 -0.71 10.64 13.95
CA GLY A 273 -2.04 11.21 13.96
C GLY A 273 -2.06 12.67 14.42
N SER A 274 -1.32 13.01 15.48
CA SER A 274 -1.19 14.40 15.95
C SER A 274 -0.49 15.31 14.93
N ILE A 275 0.47 14.75 14.18
CA ILE A 275 1.12 15.45 13.07
C ILE A 275 0.09 15.76 11.98
N CYS A 276 -0.79 14.81 11.61
CA CYS A 276 -1.82 15.00 10.59
C CYS A 276 -2.72 16.21 10.86
N MET A 277 -3.06 16.47 12.12
CA MET A 277 -3.88 17.62 12.52
C MET A 277 -3.26 18.99 12.19
N ARG A 278 -1.93 19.03 12.14
CA ARG A 278 -1.18 20.26 11.90
C ARG A 278 -0.62 20.35 10.49
N GLN A 279 -0.89 19.36 9.63
CA GLN A 279 -0.40 19.39 8.26
C GLN A 279 -1.16 20.43 7.43
N SER A 280 -0.42 21.31 6.77
CA SER A 280 -0.95 22.25 5.78
C SER A 280 -1.08 21.62 4.39
N ASP A 281 -0.29 20.59 4.09
CA ASP A 281 -0.25 19.96 2.77
C ASP A 281 -1.18 18.74 2.72
N MET A 282 -2.08 18.71 1.72
CA MET A 282 -3.05 17.63 1.59
C MET A 282 -2.39 16.27 1.36
N LYS A 283 -1.39 16.20 0.47
CA LYS A 283 -0.65 14.96 0.19
C LYS A 283 0.15 14.47 1.40
N SER A 284 0.76 15.39 2.18
CA SER A 284 1.54 15.00 3.36
C SER A 284 0.62 14.47 4.46
N LEU A 285 -0.55 15.09 4.66
CA LEU A 285 -1.57 14.63 5.60
C LEU A 285 -2.00 13.19 5.28
N ILE A 286 -2.32 12.91 4.01
CA ILE A 286 -2.68 11.55 3.58
C ILE A 286 -1.49 10.59 3.80
N ALA A 287 -0.26 11.02 3.50
CA ALA A 287 0.94 10.22 3.71
C ALA A 287 1.16 9.88 5.19
N TYR A 288 1.07 10.84 6.11
CA TYR A 288 1.17 10.57 7.56
C TYR A 288 0.01 9.71 8.08
N SER A 289 -1.20 9.86 7.53
CA SER A 289 -2.31 8.97 7.88
C SER A 289 -1.99 7.52 7.52
N SER A 290 -1.28 7.27 6.40
CA SER A 290 -0.85 5.91 6.04
C SER A 290 0.20 5.34 6.99
N VAL A 291 1.08 6.18 7.56
CA VAL A 291 2.01 5.74 8.61
C VAL A 291 1.24 5.31 9.86
N SER A 292 0.20 6.05 10.26
CA SER A 292 -0.63 5.70 11.41
C SER A 292 -1.34 4.35 11.23
N HIS A 293 -1.96 4.13 10.07
CA HIS A 293 -2.67 2.89 9.74
C HIS A 293 -1.73 1.69 9.60
N MET A 294 -0.57 1.86 8.95
CA MET A 294 0.42 0.79 8.86
C MET A 294 1.11 0.50 10.21
N GLY A 295 1.14 1.46 11.14
CA GLY A 295 1.54 1.25 12.53
C GLY A 295 0.66 0.23 13.24
N LEU A 296 -0.67 0.32 13.09
CA LEU A 296 -1.62 -0.68 13.59
C LEU A 296 -1.39 -2.05 12.94
N VAL A 297 -1.17 -2.10 11.62
CA VAL A 297 -0.83 -3.34 10.91
C VAL A 297 0.43 -3.97 11.49
N ALA A 298 1.47 -3.18 11.76
CA ALA A 298 2.72 -3.68 12.30
C ALA A 298 2.54 -4.26 13.71
N SER A 299 1.77 -3.60 14.59
CA SER A 299 1.50 -4.12 15.94
C SER A 299 0.66 -5.39 15.90
N GLY A 300 -0.33 -5.48 15.00
CA GLY A 300 -1.16 -6.68 14.83
C GLY A 300 -0.37 -7.91 14.37
N ILE A 301 0.57 -7.71 13.43
CA ILE A 301 1.44 -8.80 12.93
C ILE A 301 2.45 -9.25 14.01
N LEU A 302 3.04 -8.31 14.76
CA LEU A 302 4.06 -8.62 15.78
C LEU A 302 3.52 -9.39 16.99
N ILE A 303 2.21 -9.33 17.26
CA ILE A 303 1.57 -10.13 18.32
C ILE A 303 1.40 -11.60 17.92
N GLN A 304 1.38 -11.90 16.61
CA GLN A 304 1.25 -13.27 16.07
C GLN A 304 0.01 -14.03 16.57
N THR A 305 -1.14 -13.35 16.69
CA THR A 305 -2.43 -14.01 16.92
C THR A 305 -3.19 -14.12 15.61
N SER A 306 -4.04 -15.13 15.46
CA SER A 306 -4.88 -15.32 14.27
C SER A 306 -5.77 -14.10 14.01
N TRP A 307 -6.32 -13.49 15.06
CA TRP A 307 -7.08 -12.23 14.99
C TRP A 307 -6.22 -11.03 14.58
N GLY A 308 -4.96 -10.97 15.04
CA GLY A 308 -4.00 -9.94 14.64
C GLY A 308 -3.62 -10.04 13.16
N PHE A 309 -3.34 -11.25 12.65
CA PHE A 309 -3.03 -11.48 11.24
C PHE A 309 -4.21 -11.20 10.31
N THR A 310 -5.40 -11.71 10.66
CA THR A 310 -6.63 -11.47 9.88
C THR A 310 -6.97 -9.98 9.83
N GLY A 311 -6.92 -9.29 10.97
CA GLY A 311 -7.12 -7.84 11.03
C GLY A 311 -6.08 -7.04 10.23
N ALA A 312 -4.80 -7.44 10.30
CA ALA A 312 -3.72 -6.84 9.52
C ALA A 312 -3.94 -6.97 8.01
N ILE A 313 -4.35 -8.14 7.51
CA ILE A 313 -4.59 -8.36 6.08
C ILE A 313 -5.79 -7.54 5.60
N ILE A 314 -6.90 -7.56 6.34
CA ILE A 314 -8.10 -6.78 6.03
C ILE A 314 -7.74 -5.28 5.98
N LEU A 315 -7.03 -4.76 6.99
CA LEU A 315 -6.65 -3.36 7.05
C LEU A 315 -5.66 -3.00 5.93
N MET A 316 -4.72 -3.87 5.58
CA MET A 316 -3.80 -3.66 4.46
C MET A 316 -4.54 -3.44 3.14
N ILE A 317 -5.52 -4.27 2.82
CA ILE A 317 -6.27 -4.20 1.56
C ILE A 317 -7.21 -2.99 1.58
N ALA A 318 -7.96 -2.83 2.67
CA ALA A 318 -8.94 -1.79 2.82
C ALA A 318 -8.27 -0.40 2.81
N HIS A 319 -7.20 -0.21 3.60
CA HIS A 319 -6.39 1.01 3.57
C HIS A 319 -5.72 1.22 2.21
N GLY A 320 -5.34 0.16 1.50
CA GLY A 320 -4.77 0.27 0.15
C GLY A 320 -5.74 0.92 -0.85
N LEU A 321 -7.01 0.53 -0.82
CA LEU A 321 -8.06 1.15 -1.63
C LEU A 321 -8.42 2.56 -1.14
N THR A 322 -8.46 2.80 0.17
CA THR A 322 -8.84 4.13 0.69
C THR A 322 -7.77 5.19 0.47
N SER A 323 -6.51 4.87 0.76
CA SER A 323 -5.39 5.80 0.61
C SER A 323 -5.13 6.15 -0.86
N SER A 324 -5.21 5.19 -1.78
CA SER A 324 -5.06 5.46 -3.23
C SER A 324 -6.15 6.40 -3.73
N ALA A 325 -7.41 6.19 -3.36
CA ALA A 325 -8.51 7.08 -3.71
C ALA A 325 -8.34 8.49 -3.11
N LEU A 326 -7.89 8.62 -1.86
CA LEU A 326 -7.59 9.91 -1.23
C LEU A 326 -6.47 10.66 -1.97
N PHE A 327 -5.41 9.97 -2.41
CA PHE A 327 -4.37 10.58 -3.24
C PHE A 327 -4.93 11.04 -4.60
N CYS A 328 -5.87 10.29 -5.19
CA CYS A 328 -6.56 10.70 -6.41
C CYS A 328 -7.43 11.93 -6.20
N LEU A 329 -8.20 11.98 -5.11
CA LEU A 329 -8.97 13.16 -4.71
C LEU A 329 -8.07 14.38 -4.52
N ALA A 330 -6.95 14.24 -3.81
CA ALA A 330 -5.96 15.30 -3.67
C ALA A 330 -5.35 15.73 -5.02
N ASN A 331 -5.20 14.80 -5.97
CA ASN A 331 -4.71 15.12 -7.31
C ASN A 331 -5.72 15.90 -8.13
N THR A 332 -7.01 15.56 -8.08
CA THR A 332 -8.04 16.35 -8.81
C THR A 332 -8.13 17.79 -8.30
N THR A 333 -7.95 18.01 -6.98
CA THR A 333 -7.84 19.37 -6.45
C THR A 333 -6.57 20.06 -6.94
N TYR A 334 -5.45 19.33 -6.98
CA TYR A 334 -4.16 19.85 -7.45
C TYR A 334 -4.13 20.19 -8.95
N GLU A 335 -4.79 19.40 -9.81
CA GLU A 335 -4.89 19.67 -11.25
C GLU A 335 -5.59 21.01 -11.52
N ARG A 336 -6.44 21.50 -10.61
CA ARG A 336 -7.14 22.78 -10.74
C ARG A 336 -6.49 23.94 -10.00
N THR A 337 -5.99 23.70 -8.77
CA THR A 337 -5.42 24.77 -7.93
C THR A 337 -3.91 24.94 -8.12
N HIS A 338 -3.23 23.99 -8.77
CA HIS A 338 -1.77 23.86 -8.87
C HIS A 338 -1.01 23.99 -7.54
N SER A 339 -1.71 23.79 -6.42
CA SER A 339 -1.17 23.96 -5.08
C SER A 339 -1.61 22.80 -4.19
N ARG A 340 -0.70 22.33 -3.33
CA ARG A 340 -0.93 21.22 -2.40
C ARG A 340 -1.53 21.67 -1.06
N THR A 341 -1.59 22.98 -0.84
CA THR A 341 -2.00 23.58 0.44
C THR A 341 -3.51 23.45 0.66
N LEU A 342 -3.88 22.82 1.76
CA LEU A 342 -5.26 22.51 2.16
C LEU A 342 -6.13 23.77 2.26
N LEU A 343 -5.57 24.86 2.78
CA LEU A 343 -6.30 26.13 2.99
C LEU A 343 -6.70 26.82 1.68
N LEU A 344 -5.95 26.61 0.59
CA LEU A 344 -6.32 27.15 -0.72
C LEU A 344 -7.48 26.36 -1.33
N ALA A 345 -7.60 25.06 -1.05
CA ALA A 345 -8.64 24.20 -1.61
C ALA A 345 -9.96 24.22 -0.80
N ARG A 346 -10.29 25.33 -0.11
CA ARG A 346 -11.50 25.47 0.74
C ARG A 346 -12.79 25.64 -0.07
N GLY A 347 -13.91 25.20 0.50
CA GLY A 347 -15.25 25.43 -0.06
C GLY A 347 -15.58 24.66 -1.33
N MET A 348 -14.81 23.61 -1.66
CA MET A 348 -14.95 22.89 -2.93
C MET A 348 -16.30 22.20 -3.13
N GLN A 349 -17.09 21.98 -2.07
CA GLN A 349 -18.43 21.41 -2.17
C GLN A 349 -19.40 22.27 -2.99
N VAL A 350 -19.27 23.59 -2.91
CA VAL A 350 -20.14 24.52 -3.66
C VAL A 350 -19.79 24.49 -5.15
N ALA A 351 -18.51 24.34 -5.49
CA ALA A 351 -18.04 24.27 -6.88
C ALA A 351 -18.26 22.89 -7.52
N MET A 352 -17.98 21.81 -6.78
CA MET A 352 -17.98 20.43 -7.28
C MET A 352 -18.73 19.49 -6.32
N PRO A 353 -20.07 19.53 -6.29
CA PRO A 353 -20.86 18.80 -5.30
C PRO A 353 -20.73 17.28 -5.42
N LEU A 354 -20.69 16.75 -6.64
CA LEU A 354 -20.49 15.31 -6.86
C LEU A 354 -19.07 14.87 -6.45
N MET A 355 -18.09 15.76 -6.51
CA MET A 355 -16.75 15.44 -6.01
C MET A 355 -16.70 15.43 -4.48
N ALA A 356 -17.45 16.32 -3.84
CA ALA A 356 -17.57 16.35 -2.39
C ALA A 356 -18.24 15.08 -1.82
N THR A 357 -19.13 14.41 -2.55
CA THR A 357 -19.68 13.11 -2.11
C THR A 357 -18.59 12.04 -2.10
N TRP A 358 -17.69 12.01 -3.09
CA TRP A 358 -16.55 11.11 -3.09
C TRP A 358 -15.58 11.40 -1.95
N TRP A 359 -15.25 12.67 -1.70
CA TRP A 359 -14.48 13.08 -0.53
C TRP A 359 -15.11 12.63 0.78
N PHE A 360 -16.43 12.74 0.89
CA PHE A 360 -17.16 12.30 2.07
C PHE A 360 -17.03 10.79 2.27
N ILE A 361 -17.34 9.98 1.26
CA ILE A 361 -17.25 8.51 1.34
C ILE A 361 -15.82 8.07 1.69
N MET A 362 -14.79 8.65 1.05
CA MET A 362 -13.41 8.26 1.31
C MET A 362 -12.89 8.73 2.67
N SER A 363 -13.36 9.88 3.18
CA SER A 363 -13.04 10.33 4.54
C SER A 363 -13.72 9.46 5.61
N LEU A 364 -14.98 9.06 5.40
CA LEU A 364 -15.67 8.06 6.24
C LEU A 364 -14.90 6.73 6.27
N ALA A 365 -14.42 6.27 5.10
CA ALA A 365 -13.63 5.05 5.02
C ALA A 365 -12.29 5.19 5.76
N ASN A 366 -11.63 6.35 5.69
CA ASN A 366 -10.36 6.58 6.36
C ASN A 366 -10.46 6.62 7.90
N MET A 367 -11.61 7.02 8.46
CA MET A 367 -11.87 6.93 9.90
C MET A 367 -12.53 5.62 10.33
N ALA A 368 -12.57 4.61 9.46
CA ALA A 368 -13.12 3.32 9.78
C ALA A 368 -14.60 3.38 10.26
N LEU A 369 -15.48 4.05 9.51
CA LEU A 369 -16.91 4.04 9.81
C LEU A 369 -17.51 2.63 9.62
N PRO A 370 -18.35 2.11 10.54
CA PRO A 370 -19.12 0.89 10.29
C PRO A 370 -20.11 1.09 9.12
N PRO A 371 -20.25 0.15 8.16
CA PRO A 371 -19.71 -1.22 8.09
C PRO A 371 -18.48 -1.36 7.14
N LEU A 372 -17.69 -0.31 6.91
CA LEU A 372 -16.58 -0.33 5.94
C LEU A 372 -15.45 -1.28 6.39
N PRO A 373 -14.71 -1.90 5.45
CA PRO A 373 -13.71 -2.92 5.76
C PRO A 373 -12.53 -2.41 6.61
N ASN A 374 -12.23 -1.10 6.58
CA ASN A 374 -11.21 -0.51 7.47
C ASN A 374 -11.54 -0.78 8.95
N LEU A 375 -12.81 -0.63 9.35
CA LEU A 375 -13.23 -0.89 10.74
C LEU A 375 -13.01 -2.35 11.13
N MET A 376 -13.35 -3.28 10.23
CA MET A 376 -13.20 -4.70 10.51
C MET A 376 -11.73 -5.03 10.82
N GLY A 377 -10.80 -4.51 10.02
CA GLY A 377 -9.38 -4.67 10.26
C GLY A 377 -8.90 -4.00 11.57
N GLU A 378 -9.24 -2.73 11.77
CA GLU A 378 -8.85 -1.98 12.97
C GLU A 378 -9.40 -2.60 14.26
N LEU A 379 -10.67 -3.03 14.27
CA LEU A 379 -11.30 -3.63 15.45
C LEU A 379 -10.68 -4.99 15.78
N MET A 380 -10.39 -5.84 14.79
CA MET A 380 -9.69 -7.12 15.01
C MET A 380 -8.29 -6.91 15.60
N ILE A 381 -7.56 -5.90 15.11
CA ILE A 381 -6.25 -5.53 15.68
C ILE A 381 -6.43 -5.00 17.11
N MET A 382 -7.40 -4.13 17.38
CA MET A 382 -7.63 -3.60 18.73
C MET A 382 -8.00 -4.70 19.74
N VAL A 383 -8.82 -5.67 19.35
CA VAL A 383 -9.19 -6.81 20.21
C VAL A 383 -7.98 -7.71 20.47
N SER A 384 -7.17 -8.02 19.45
CA SER A 384 -5.95 -8.82 19.64
C SER A 384 -4.91 -8.12 20.51
N MET A 385 -4.71 -6.82 20.34
CA MET A 385 -3.85 -5.99 21.20
C MET A 385 -4.36 -5.95 22.65
N PHE A 386 -5.67 -5.79 22.85
CA PHE A 386 -6.28 -5.79 24.18
C PHE A 386 -6.04 -7.12 24.90
N ASN A 387 -6.23 -8.25 24.20
CA ASN A 387 -5.94 -9.57 24.74
C ASN A 387 -4.46 -9.78 25.07
N TRP A 388 -3.55 -9.12 24.34
CA TRP A 388 -2.11 -9.15 24.62
C TRP A 388 -1.74 -8.31 25.85
N SER A 389 -2.26 -7.08 25.97
CA SER A 389 -2.26 -6.34 27.23
C SER A 389 -3.37 -5.29 27.29
N ASN A 390 -4.12 -5.28 28.39
CA ASN A 390 -5.30 -4.43 28.56
C ASN A 390 -5.02 -2.93 28.39
N TRP A 391 -3.81 -2.47 28.75
CA TRP A 391 -3.42 -1.05 28.63
C TRP A 391 -3.38 -0.54 27.18
N THR A 392 -3.22 -1.43 26.20
CA THR A 392 -3.15 -1.03 24.79
C THR A 392 -4.43 -0.40 24.29
N ILE A 393 -5.60 -0.72 24.89
CA ILE A 393 -6.89 -0.11 24.50
C ILE A 393 -6.91 1.39 24.67
N LEU A 394 -6.17 1.93 25.65
CA LEU A 394 -6.06 3.36 25.86
C LEU A 394 -5.32 4.00 24.67
N LEU A 395 -4.20 3.40 24.27
CA LEU A 395 -3.37 3.90 23.16
C LEU A 395 -4.10 3.78 21.82
N THR A 396 -4.70 2.62 21.53
CA THR A 396 -5.43 2.39 20.27
C THR A 396 -6.74 3.17 20.22
N GLY A 397 -7.44 3.34 21.35
CA GLY A 397 -8.65 4.14 21.46
C GLY A 397 -8.39 5.64 21.25
N ILE A 398 -7.33 6.18 21.85
CA ILE A 398 -6.88 7.56 21.57
C ILE A 398 -6.45 7.68 20.10
N GLY A 399 -5.74 6.68 19.58
CA GLY A 399 -5.37 6.61 18.16
C GLY A 399 -6.59 6.73 17.24
N ALA A 400 -7.63 5.92 17.46
CA ALA A 400 -8.87 5.94 16.69
C ALA A 400 -9.63 7.29 16.79
N LEU A 401 -9.60 7.93 17.96
CA LEU A 401 -10.18 9.28 18.11
C LEU A 401 -9.39 10.30 17.27
N ILE A 402 -8.07 10.20 17.26
CA ILE A 402 -7.20 11.07 16.45
C ILE A 402 -7.43 10.81 14.95
N THR A 403 -7.62 9.55 14.52
CA THR A 403 -7.92 9.21 13.11
C THR A 403 -9.25 9.79 12.65
N ALA A 404 -10.30 9.67 13.46
CA ALA A 404 -11.59 10.29 13.17
C ALA A 404 -11.49 11.81 13.08
N SER A 405 -10.71 12.42 13.95
CA SER A 405 -10.64 13.88 14.00
C SER A 405 -9.79 14.46 12.85
N TYR A 406 -8.66 13.85 12.43
CA TYR A 406 -7.88 14.39 11.30
C TYR A 406 -8.55 14.13 9.94
N SER A 407 -9.31 13.04 9.81
CA SER A 407 -10.02 12.72 8.57
C SER A 407 -11.20 13.66 8.36
N LEU A 408 -11.95 13.97 9.42
CA LEU A 408 -12.97 15.01 9.41
C LEU A 408 -12.36 16.40 9.20
N TYR A 409 -11.21 16.68 9.81
CA TYR A 409 -10.48 17.92 9.56
C TYR A 409 -10.13 18.08 8.07
N LEU A 410 -9.58 17.04 7.43
CA LEU A 410 -9.29 17.04 6.00
C LEU A 410 -10.55 17.27 5.14
N TYR A 411 -11.69 16.66 5.49
CA TYR A 411 -12.94 16.86 4.78
C TYR A 411 -13.49 18.29 4.95
N VAL A 412 -13.59 18.77 6.19
CA VAL A 412 -14.17 20.09 6.49
C VAL A 412 -13.30 21.21 5.91
N SER A 413 -11.98 21.12 6.05
CA SER A 413 -11.07 22.15 5.58
C SER A 413 -10.95 22.23 4.05
N SER A 414 -11.21 21.14 3.33
CA SER A 414 -11.23 21.17 1.86
C SER A 414 -12.64 21.44 1.30
N GLN A 415 -13.65 20.73 1.78
CA GLN A 415 -14.97 20.76 1.15
C GLN A 415 -15.87 21.89 1.66
N ARG A 416 -15.79 22.23 2.95
CA ARG A 416 -16.68 23.22 3.58
C ARG A 416 -16.07 24.61 3.64
N GLY A 417 -16.93 25.59 3.93
CA GLY A 417 -16.57 27.00 4.03
C GLY A 417 -16.75 27.77 2.71
N PRO A 418 -16.51 29.08 2.71
CA PRO A 418 -16.59 29.90 1.50
C PRO A 418 -15.44 29.56 0.55
N ILE A 419 -15.75 29.54 -0.75
CA ILE A 419 -14.73 29.41 -1.81
C ILE A 419 -13.88 30.69 -1.79
N PRO A 420 -12.53 30.59 -1.79
CA PRO A 420 -11.68 31.76 -1.90
C PRO A 420 -11.85 32.44 -3.27
N ASN A 421 -11.88 33.77 -3.28
CA ASN A 421 -12.24 34.58 -4.48
C ASN A 421 -11.40 34.26 -5.72
N ASN A 422 -10.14 33.84 -5.54
CA ASN A 422 -9.21 33.49 -6.63
C ASN A 422 -9.59 32.19 -7.36
N LEU A 423 -10.49 31.37 -6.82
CA LEU A 423 -10.89 30.06 -7.37
C LEU A 423 -12.32 30.05 -7.93
N THR A 424 -12.87 31.22 -8.23
CA THR A 424 -14.27 31.36 -8.70
C THR A 424 -14.51 30.74 -10.07
N THR A 425 -13.47 30.64 -10.92
CA THR A 425 -13.55 30.01 -12.25
C THR A 425 -12.86 28.64 -12.28
N MET A 426 -13.43 27.69 -11.53
CA MET A 426 -12.97 26.29 -11.52
C MET A 426 -13.59 25.50 -12.66
N GLU A 427 -12.79 24.67 -13.34
CA GLU A 427 -13.31 23.69 -14.28
C GLU A 427 -14.13 22.61 -13.56
N SER A 428 -15.25 22.21 -14.17
CA SER A 428 -16.11 21.14 -13.66
C SER A 428 -15.38 19.79 -13.57
N SER A 429 -15.93 18.86 -12.79
CA SER A 429 -15.40 17.49 -12.70
C SER A 429 -15.54 16.73 -14.01
N HIS A 430 -14.46 16.06 -14.43
CA HIS A 430 -14.46 15.27 -15.66
C HIS A 430 -15.00 13.85 -15.42
N THR A 431 -15.58 13.25 -16.45
CA THR A 431 -16.08 11.86 -16.40
C THR A 431 -14.97 10.85 -16.05
N ARG A 432 -13.73 11.09 -16.51
CA ARG A 432 -12.53 10.31 -16.13
C ARG A 432 -12.30 10.28 -14.62
N GLU A 433 -12.46 11.41 -13.95
CA GLU A 433 -12.24 11.53 -12.49
C GLU A 433 -13.31 10.75 -11.72
N HIS A 434 -14.57 10.84 -12.14
CA HIS A 434 -15.65 10.06 -11.55
C HIS A 434 -15.48 8.55 -11.80
N LEU A 435 -15.12 8.15 -13.03
CA LEU A 435 -14.83 6.75 -13.33
C LEU A 435 -13.72 6.22 -12.42
N LEU A 436 -12.63 6.97 -12.27
CA LEU A 436 -11.54 6.59 -11.39
C LEU A 436 -12.02 6.35 -9.95
N LEU A 437 -12.85 7.24 -9.39
CA LEU A 437 -13.32 7.13 -8.00
C LEU A 437 -14.34 6.00 -7.82
N THR A 438 -15.23 5.82 -8.79
CA THR A 438 -16.16 4.68 -8.79
C THR A 438 -15.40 3.35 -8.80
N LEU A 439 -14.32 3.22 -9.58
CA LEU A 439 -13.49 2.02 -9.61
C LEU A 439 -12.70 1.78 -8.31
N HIS A 440 -12.45 2.79 -7.48
CA HIS A 440 -11.90 2.59 -6.13
C HIS A 440 -12.99 2.12 -5.14
N ILE A 441 -14.20 2.65 -5.25
CA ILE A 441 -15.28 2.41 -4.28
C ILE A 441 -16.02 1.10 -4.51
N ILE A 442 -16.19 0.68 -5.77
CA ILE A 442 -16.87 -0.59 -6.11
C ILE A 442 -16.23 -1.78 -5.35
N PRO A 443 -14.90 -1.98 -5.35
CA PRO A 443 -14.27 -3.03 -4.55
C PRO A 443 -14.52 -2.88 -3.05
N ILE A 444 -14.49 -1.65 -2.50
CA ILE A 444 -14.75 -1.41 -1.07
C ILE A 444 -16.16 -1.89 -0.70
N ILE A 445 -17.17 -1.52 -1.48
CA ILE A 445 -18.57 -1.93 -1.26
C ILE A 445 -18.72 -3.45 -1.41
N LEU A 446 -18.11 -4.06 -2.43
CA LEU A 446 -18.18 -5.51 -2.65
C LEU A 446 -17.53 -6.29 -1.51
N LEU A 447 -16.41 -5.80 -0.96
CA LEU A 447 -15.73 -6.39 0.19
C LEU A 447 -16.54 -6.26 1.49
N MET A 448 -17.42 -5.26 1.61
CA MET A 448 -18.38 -5.21 2.74
C MET A 448 -19.36 -6.38 2.70
N ILE A 449 -19.80 -6.80 1.50
CA ILE A 449 -20.78 -7.88 1.34
C ILE A 449 -20.12 -9.24 1.55
N LYS A 450 -18.87 -9.43 1.12
CA LYS A 450 -18.12 -10.67 1.26
C LYS A 450 -16.71 -10.45 1.85
N PRO A 451 -16.61 -10.16 3.17
CA PRO A 451 -15.32 -9.90 3.80
C PRO A 451 -14.44 -11.17 3.88
N GLU A 452 -15.02 -12.36 3.79
CA GLU A 452 -14.32 -13.65 3.78
C GLU A 452 -13.20 -13.75 2.73
N LEU A 453 -13.33 -13.01 1.62
CA LEU A 453 -12.34 -12.97 0.54
C LEU A 453 -10.98 -12.40 0.98
N ILE A 454 -10.97 -11.64 2.08
CA ILE A 454 -9.80 -10.91 2.56
C ILE A 454 -9.43 -11.24 4.00
N TRP A 455 -10.09 -12.24 4.60
CA TRP A 455 -9.80 -12.64 5.99
C TRP A 455 -8.40 -13.22 6.15
N GLY A 456 -7.86 -13.87 5.13
CA GLY A 456 -6.53 -14.48 5.21
C GLY A 456 -6.51 -15.55 6.31
N LEU A 457 -6.88 -16.78 5.98
CA LEU A 457 -6.78 -17.91 6.90
C LEU A 457 -5.32 -18.07 7.37
N CYS A 458 -5.02 -17.51 8.55
CA CYS A 458 -3.73 -17.61 9.20
C CYS A 458 -3.87 -18.46 10.46
N TRP A 459 -2.88 -19.33 10.62
CA TRP A 459 -2.78 -20.43 11.59
C TRP A 459 -2.74 -19.93 13.02
#